data_AF-I6PCC6-F1
#
_entry.id   AF-I6PCC6-F1
#
_cell.length_a   1.000
_cell.length_b   1.000
_cell.length_c   1.000
_cell.angle_alpha   90.00
_cell.angle_beta   90.00
_cell.angle_gamma   90.00
#
_symmetry.space_group_name_H-M   'P 1'
#
loop_
_entity.id
_entity.type
_entity.pdbx_description
1 polymer ?
#
loop_
_entity_poly.entity_id
_entity_poly.type
_entity_poly.pdbx_seq_one_letter_code
_entity_poly.pdbx_strand_id
1 'polypeptide(L)'
;QNPRVYHRLIPNVVLYENWTMIDGDHIELADERRLFLEDRGHQLQAKAGGAITQLIVQSLQNPVYIGRKYGKDIKNGNVFHGTLTAVCDPRKDGKPAAV
;
A
#
# COMPACT_ATOMS: atom_id res chain seq x y z
N GLN A 1 9.64 -3.68 5.29
CA GLN A 1 8.91 -2.64 4.53
C GLN A 1 9.62 -2.40 3.22
N ASN A 2 8.90 -2.11 2.13
CA ASN A 2 9.55 -1.83 0.84
C ASN A 2 9.80 -0.31 0.69
N PRO A 3 11.02 0.12 0.34
CA PRO A 3 11.31 1.51 0.02
C PRO A 3 10.59 1.90 -1.29
N ARG A 4 10.12 3.14 -1.35
CA ARG A 4 9.45 3.70 -2.52
C ARG A 4 10.39 4.56 -3.34
N VAL A 5 10.12 4.59 -4.63
CA VAL A 5 10.81 5.39 -5.63
C VAL A 5 9.78 6.30 -6.30
N TYR A 6 10.12 7.56 -6.48
CA TYR A 6 9.27 8.58 -7.10
C TYR A 6 10.01 9.19 -8.27
N HIS A 7 9.32 9.30 -9.39
CA HIS A 7 9.82 10.02 -10.56
C HIS A 7 8.67 10.81 -11.16
N ARG A 8 8.97 12.00 -11.64
CA ARG A 8 8.13 12.76 -12.55
C ARG A 8 9.03 13.30 -13.65
N LEU A 9 8.46 13.56 -14.83
CA LEU A 9 9.26 13.99 -15.99
C LEU A 9 10.10 15.25 -15.71
N ILE A 10 9.53 16.23 -15.00
CA ILE A 10 10.21 17.48 -14.65
C ILE A 10 10.05 17.75 -13.13
N PRO A 11 11.16 17.93 -12.38
CA PRO A 11 12.54 17.70 -12.79
C PRO A 11 12.80 16.21 -13.03
N ASN A 12 13.67 15.90 -13.99
CA ASN A 12 14.03 14.53 -14.36
C ASN A 12 15.00 13.91 -13.35
N VAL A 13 14.52 13.68 -12.14
CA VAL A 13 15.28 13.10 -11.01
C VAL A 13 14.47 11.97 -10.41
N VAL A 14 15.14 10.88 -10.08
CA VAL A 14 14.58 9.74 -9.34
C VAL A 14 14.77 10.01 -7.85
N LEU A 15 13.68 10.27 -7.13
CA LEU A 15 13.70 10.37 -5.68
C LEU A 15 13.54 8.96 -5.09
N TYR A 16 14.36 8.59 -4.12
CA TYR A 16 14.22 7.33 -3.40
C TYR A 16 14.10 7.58 -1.90
N GLU A 17 13.36 6.72 -1.21
CA GLU A 17 13.27 6.82 0.24
C GLU A 17 14.61 6.49 0.90
N ASN A 18 14.99 7.34 1.83
CA ASN A 18 15.97 7.11 2.88
C ASN A 18 15.38 7.78 4.12
N TRP A 19 14.82 6.97 5.03
CA TRP A 19 14.05 7.44 6.18
C TRP A 19 14.19 6.51 7.36
N THR A 20 14.45 7.08 8.54
CA THR A 20 14.37 6.39 9.83
C THR A 20 13.04 6.73 10.49
N MET A 21 12.23 5.70 10.76
CA MET A 21 10.89 5.81 11.34
C MET A 21 10.95 6.11 12.85
N ILE A 22 9.79 6.43 13.44
CA ILE A 22 9.67 6.85 14.85
C ILE A 22 10.08 5.72 15.81
N ASP A 23 9.85 4.47 15.41
CA ASP A 23 10.24 3.26 16.13
C ASP A 23 11.73 2.90 15.95
N GLY A 24 12.48 3.66 15.16
CA GLY A 24 13.90 3.43 14.87
C GLY A 24 14.17 2.58 13.63
N ASP A 25 13.14 2.01 13.00
CA ASP A 25 13.31 1.20 11.80
C ASP A 25 13.74 2.05 10.60
N HIS A 26 14.75 1.59 9.87
CA HIS A 26 15.28 2.30 8.71
C HIS A 26 14.76 1.70 7.40
N ILE A 27 14.22 2.55 6.53
CA ILE A 27 13.80 2.20 5.18
C ILE A 27 14.61 3.02 4.19
N GLU A 28 15.48 2.33 3.45
CA GLU A 28 16.25 2.92 2.36
C GLU A 28 16.24 2.00 1.13
N LEU A 29 16.30 2.62 -0.06
CA LEU A 29 16.51 1.90 -1.30
C LEU A 29 17.92 1.27 -1.31
N ALA A 30 17.96 -0.05 -1.44
CA ALA A 30 19.21 -0.83 -1.43
C ALA A 30 20.24 -0.33 -2.47
N ASP A 31 21.51 -0.35 -2.09
CA ASP A 31 22.66 0.14 -2.87
C ASP A 31 22.71 -0.43 -4.28
N GLU A 32 22.53 -1.74 -4.41
CA GLU A 32 22.52 -2.42 -5.72
C GLU A 32 21.48 -1.80 -6.67
N ARG A 33 20.29 -1.45 -6.15
CA ARG A 33 19.24 -0.81 -6.95
C ARG A 33 19.57 0.64 -7.28
N ARG A 34 20.29 1.35 -6.40
CA ARG A 34 20.77 2.70 -6.66
C ARG A 34 21.80 2.69 -7.79
N LEU A 35 22.82 1.83 -7.67
CA LEU A 35 23.85 1.63 -8.69
C LEU A 35 23.25 1.23 -10.04
N PHE A 36 22.30 0.29 -10.06
CA PHE A 36 21.61 -0.12 -11.29
C PHE A 36 20.96 1.05 -12.05
N LEU A 37 20.40 2.03 -11.32
CA LEU A 37 19.76 3.20 -11.90
C LEU A 37 20.79 4.24 -12.35
N GLU A 38 21.82 4.48 -11.54
CA GLU A 38 22.93 5.39 -11.86
C GLU A 38 23.68 4.94 -13.11
N ASP A 39 23.96 3.64 -13.26
CA ASP A 39 24.60 3.03 -14.43
C ASP A 39 23.79 3.23 -15.73
N ARG A 40 22.48 3.50 -15.61
CA ARG A 40 21.58 3.81 -16.74
C ARG A 40 21.41 5.30 -16.98
N GLY A 41 22.17 6.14 -16.27
CA GLY A 41 22.15 7.59 -16.40
C GLY A 41 21.02 8.29 -15.64
N HIS A 42 20.33 7.59 -14.73
CA HIS A 42 19.36 8.25 -13.85
C HIS A 42 20.08 9.06 -12.78
N GLN A 43 19.59 10.28 -12.53
CA GLN A 43 20.03 11.09 -11.40
C GLN A 43 19.18 10.71 -10.18
N LEU A 44 19.84 10.31 -9.10
CA LEU A 44 19.17 9.89 -7.87
C LEU A 44 19.30 10.97 -6.79
N GLN A 45 18.24 11.12 -6.00
CA GLN A 45 18.27 11.97 -4.81
C GLN A 45 17.55 11.28 -3.66
N ALA A 46 18.24 11.18 -2.52
CA ALA A 46 17.64 10.70 -1.29
C ALA A 46 16.52 11.63 -0.86
N LYS A 47 15.40 11.05 -0.42
CA LYS A 47 14.26 11.78 0.10
C LYS A 47 13.87 11.22 1.45
N ALA A 48 13.88 12.12 2.42
CA ALA A 48 13.16 11.90 3.65
C ALA A 48 11.65 12.06 3.37
N GLY A 49 10.93 10.94 3.31
CA GLY A 49 9.47 10.89 3.34
C GLY A 49 8.85 10.76 1.96
N GLY A 50 7.55 10.92 1.86
CA GLY A 50 6.82 10.71 0.61
C GLY A 50 5.34 10.47 0.85
N ALA A 51 4.76 9.56 0.08
CA ALA A 51 3.37 9.17 0.30
C ALA A 51 3.21 8.50 1.67
N ILE A 52 2.08 8.73 2.34
CA ILE A 52 1.65 7.95 3.50
C ILE A 52 0.32 7.35 3.08
N THR A 53 0.23 6.02 3.09
CA THR A 53 -0.95 5.32 2.60
C THR A 53 -1.67 4.57 3.72
N GLN A 54 -2.98 4.48 3.61
CA GLN A 54 -3.79 3.50 4.34
C GLN A 54 -4.60 2.72 3.32
N LEU A 55 -4.75 1.42 3.56
CA LEU A 55 -5.46 0.53 2.63
C LEU A 55 -6.36 -0.42 3.43
N ILE A 56 -7.56 -0.63 2.90
CA ILE A 56 -8.47 -1.68 3.35
C ILE A 56 -8.69 -2.61 2.17
N VAL A 57 -8.42 -3.89 2.37
CA VAL A 57 -8.67 -4.95 1.40
C VAL A 57 -9.86 -5.76 1.86
N GLN A 58 -10.88 -5.88 1.01
CA GLN A 58 -12.00 -6.78 1.26
C GLN A 58 -11.72 -8.11 0.55
N SER A 59 -11.57 -9.17 1.36
CA SER A 59 -11.47 -10.54 0.84
C SER A 59 -12.87 -11.14 0.78
N LEU A 60 -13.45 -11.19 -0.42
CA LEU A 60 -14.77 -11.77 -0.65
C LEU A 60 -14.71 -13.30 -0.61
N GLN A 61 -15.66 -13.92 0.09
CA GLN A 61 -15.85 -15.38 0.07
C GLN A 61 -16.84 -15.79 -1.02
N ASN A 62 -17.22 -17.06 -1.06
CA ASN A 62 -18.30 -17.53 -1.93
C ASN A 62 -19.62 -16.81 -1.62
N PRO A 63 -20.49 -16.62 -2.63
CA PRO A 63 -21.77 -15.98 -2.42
C PRO A 63 -22.62 -16.82 -1.45
N VAL A 64 -23.28 -16.16 -0.51
CA VAL A 64 -24.08 -16.82 0.51
C VAL A 64 -25.49 -17.00 -0.01
N TYR A 65 -25.98 -18.24 -0.02
CA TYR A 65 -27.39 -18.51 -0.31
C TYR A 65 -28.23 -18.14 0.90
N ILE A 66 -28.71 -16.90 0.92
CA ILE A 66 -29.63 -16.44 1.95
C ILE A 66 -31.03 -16.93 1.52
N GLY A 67 -31.48 -18.05 2.11
CA GLY A 67 -32.81 -18.63 1.82
C GLY A 67 -33.99 -17.70 2.12
N ARG A 68 -35.22 -18.23 2.13
CA ARG A 68 -36.54 -17.54 2.18
C ARG A 68 -36.77 -16.39 3.22
N LYS A 69 -35.79 -16.03 4.05
CA LYS A 69 -35.85 -14.91 5.01
C LYS A 69 -35.85 -13.53 4.34
N TYR A 70 -35.35 -13.40 3.12
CA TYR A 70 -35.50 -12.20 2.30
C TYR A 70 -36.35 -12.57 1.08
N GLY A 71 -37.35 -11.74 0.79
CA GLY A 71 -38.38 -12.02 -0.21
C GLY A 71 -37.84 -12.35 -1.60
N LYS A 72 -38.75 -12.74 -2.50
CA LYS A 72 -38.52 -13.22 -3.87
C LYS A 72 -37.53 -12.40 -4.73
N ASP A 73 -37.18 -11.19 -4.32
CA ASP A 73 -36.33 -10.24 -5.03
C ASP A 73 -34.81 -10.50 -4.90
N ILE A 74 -34.36 -11.37 -3.97
CA ILE A 74 -32.94 -11.79 -3.86
C ILE A 74 -32.70 -13.18 -4.50
N LYS A 75 -33.60 -13.65 -5.37
CA LYS A 75 -33.34 -14.93 -6.08
C LYS A 75 -32.16 -14.87 -7.05
N ASN A 76 -31.72 -13.65 -7.41
CA ASN A 76 -30.60 -13.40 -8.32
C ASN A 76 -29.45 -12.60 -7.65
N GLY A 77 -29.52 -12.36 -6.33
CA GLY A 77 -28.57 -11.50 -5.63
C GLY A 77 -27.35 -12.29 -5.17
N ASN A 78 -26.21 -12.12 -5.85
CA ASN A 78 -24.92 -12.60 -5.37
C ASN A 78 -24.50 -11.79 -4.14
N VAL A 79 -25.03 -12.11 -2.96
CA VAL A 79 -24.61 -11.48 -1.70
C VAL A 79 -23.33 -12.14 -1.24
N PHE A 80 -22.28 -11.35 -1.06
CA PHE A 80 -20.99 -11.81 -0.58
C PHE A 80 -20.73 -11.30 0.83
N HIS A 81 -20.32 -12.19 1.72
CA HIS A 81 -19.65 -11.81 2.97
C HIS A 81 -18.14 -11.92 2.76
N GLY A 82 -17.39 -11.11 3.50
CA GLY A 82 -15.94 -11.07 3.37
C GLY A 82 -15.29 -10.45 4.59
N THR A 83 -13.99 -10.69 4.73
CA THR A 83 -13.17 -10.10 5.79
C THR A 83 -12.56 -8.79 5.29
N LEU A 84 -12.63 -7.74 6.11
CA LEU A 84 -11.90 -6.50 5.87
C LEU A 84 -10.55 -6.58 6.58
N THR A 85 -9.46 -6.44 5.82
CA THR A 85 -8.11 -6.33 6.35
C THR A 85 -7.61 -4.91 6.13
N ALA A 86 -7.39 -4.18 7.21
CA ALA A 86 -6.88 -2.82 7.17
C ALA A 86 -5.37 -2.80 7.48
N VAL A 87 -4.62 -1.97 6.75
CA VAL A 87 -3.20 -1.71 6.97
C VAL A 87 -2.94 -0.20 6.97
N CYS A 88 -2.08 0.23 7.89
CA CYS A 88 -1.57 1.60 7.95
C CYS A 88 -0.10 1.62 7.56
N ASP A 89 0.33 2.64 6.81
CA ASP A 89 1.74 2.86 6.51
C ASP A 89 2.51 3.20 7.79
N PRO A 90 3.57 2.44 8.12
CA PRO A 90 4.33 2.64 9.37
C PRO A 90 5.02 4.00 9.46
N ARG A 91 5.18 4.72 8.34
CA ARG A 91 5.82 6.06 8.33
C ARG A 91 5.04 7.13 9.09
N LYS A 92 3.81 6.85 9.54
CA LYS A 92 3.00 7.75 10.38
C LYS A 92 2.55 7.12 11.70
N ASP A 93 3.07 5.93 12.06
CA ASP A 93 2.64 5.19 13.26
C ASP A 93 1.09 5.03 13.36
N GLY A 94 0.43 4.88 12.21
CA GLY A 94 -1.01 4.67 12.16
C GLY A 94 -1.37 3.25 12.60
N LYS A 95 -2.52 3.08 13.27
CA LYS A 95 -3.01 1.78 13.73
C LYS A 95 -4.43 1.55 13.19
N PRO A 96 -4.68 0.46 12.44
CA PRO A 96 -6.04 0.13 12.03
C PRO A 96 -6.88 -0.25 13.25
N ALA A 97 -8.18 0.02 13.19
CA ALA A 97 -9.16 -0.39 14.19
C ALA A 97 -10.42 -0.93 13.50
N ALA A 98 -11.11 -1.85 14.15
CA ALA A 98 -12.35 -2.46 13.68
C ALA A 98 -13.31 -2.71 14.84
N VAL A 99 -14.61 -2.84 14.53
CA VAL A 99 -15.71 -3.17 15.46
C VAL A 99 -16.49 -4.34 14.87
#